data_AF-A0A814LEZ6-F1
#
_entry.id   AF-A0A814LEZ6-F1
#
_cell.length_a   1.000
_cell.length_b   1.000
_cell.length_c   1.000
_cell.angle_alpha   90.00
_cell.angle_beta   90.00
_cell.angle_gamma   90.00
#
_symmetry.space_group_name_H-M   'P 1'
#
loop_
_entity.id
_entity.type
_entity.pdbx_description
1 polymer ?
#
loop_
_entity_poly.entity_id
_entity_poly.type
_entity_poly.pdbx_seq_one_letter_code
_entity_poly.pdbx_strand_id
1 'polypeptide(L)'
;MEEFVYPASVTKADERVLDNLSTTSSSTEADERVVDNSSIMPSSTEADKRVVDNSSIVTSSTEADERVLDNSSTTPSSTEADERVVDNSSIVTSSTEADERVLNNSSILTSSTEADERVLNNSSILTSSTEADERVLNNSSTMSSSTEADERVLFNSSSMTSSESLVSTSMRPVSPTWAPLNIPLSRRRETLTVFVWFILPWSCLSLSVYLLRTDSWYVFSAIVLYLSWMMFFQDYPRHGGFKQQWLRRLVWWHWFRDYFPIRLHKTCDLPADRPYIFGYHPHGIISLGAFCNFATEATDFEHKFPNINLRLLTLKANFRFPFYGFYLAALGLCDASKESCNLILGKGNGNSIMLVLGGAKESLDARPSDEYFLTLKNRKGFVKIALQNGAALVPVFSFGENDLYDQVWNPRGSKLRHFQLQIQQRIGWATPLFRGRGVFQYAVGFLPKRREIDTYVGSPILLPKLDKNEITPEIIDKYHQQYMKELEELFDTYKGKHGKENAKLRFVNDKE
;
A
#
# COMPACT_ATOMS: atom_id res chain seq x y z
N MET A 1 14.51 38.42 -60.56
CA MET A 1 14.75 37.07 -61.10
C MET A 1 16.20 36.75 -60.81
N GLU A 2 16.46 36.26 -59.61
CA GLU A 2 17.70 35.57 -59.30
C GLU A 2 17.42 34.08 -59.45
N GLU A 3 18.32 33.41 -60.16
CA GLU A 3 18.20 32.08 -60.69
C GLU A 3 18.42 31.06 -59.55
N PHE A 4 17.37 30.33 -59.18
CA PHE A 4 17.48 29.19 -58.27
C PHE A 4 18.27 28.09 -58.98
N VAL A 5 19.53 27.91 -58.60
CA VAL A 5 20.33 26.74 -58.98
C VAL A 5 19.79 25.53 -58.18
N TYR A 6 19.17 24.58 -58.86
CA TYR A 6 18.85 23.27 -58.30
C TYR A 6 20.15 22.48 -58.08
N PRO A 7 20.42 21.88 -56.90
CA PRO A 7 21.53 20.96 -56.77
C PRO A 7 21.20 19.64 -57.50
N ALA A 8 22.18 19.15 -58.26
CA ALA A 8 22.11 17.89 -58.98
C ALA A 8 21.96 16.70 -58.02
N SER A 9 21.16 15.70 -58.38
CA SER A 9 21.16 14.40 -57.69
C SER A 9 22.55 13.77 -57.84
N VAL A 10 23.30 13.70 -56.75
CA VAL A 10 24.63 13.09 -56.72
C VAL A 10 24.44 11.60 -56.43
N THR A 11 24.94 10.73 -57.30
CA THR A 11 24.81 9.27 -57.15
C THR A 11 25.83 8.66 -56.19
N LYS A 12 26.80 9.44 -55.71
CA LYS A 12 27.88 8.99 -54.83
C LYS A 12 27.84 9.72 -53.50
N ALA A 13 28.03 8.98 -52.42
CA ALA A 13 28.20 9.51 -51.08
C ALA A 13 29.51 10.29 -50.92
N ASP A 14 29.52 11.22 -49.98
CA ASP A 14 30.72 11.89 -49.51
C ASP A 14 31.40 11.02 -48.44
N GLU A 15 32.73 10.89 -48.52
CA GLU A 15 33.49 10.19 -47.48
C GLU A 15 33.37 10.93 -46.13
N ARG A 16 33.19 12.26 -46.16
CA ARG A 16 33.02 13.12 -44.97
C ARG A 16 32.22 14.40 -45.27
N VAL A 17 31.23 14.70 -44.44
CA VAL A 17 30.47 15.97 -44.42
C VAL A 17 30.76 16.70 -43.10
N LEU A 18 31.57 17.77 -43.16
CA LEU A 18 32.13 18.45 -41.97
C LEU A 18 31.89 19.96 -41.97
N ASP A 19 31.73 20.56 -40.79
CA ASP A 19 31.80 22.00 -40.51
C ASP A 19 30.81 22.90 -41.28
N ASN A 20 29.64 22.37 -41.68
CA ASN A 20 28.67 23.15 -42.42
C ASN A 20 27.75 23.98 -41.50
N LEU A 21 27.49 25.24 -41.90
CA LEU A 21 26.49 26.09 -41.25
C LEU A 21 25.05 25.63 -41.53
N SER A 22 24.77 25.20 -42.75
CA SER A 22 23.48 24.62 -43.15
C SER A 22 23.63 23.83 -44.45
N THR A 23 23.23 22.56 -44.47
CA THR A 23 23.32 21.71 -45.66
C THR A 23 22.07 20.84 -45.86
N THR A 24 21.71 20.61 -47.12
CA THR A 24 20.66 19.67 -47.54
C THR A 24 21.19 18.90 -48.72
N SER A 25 21.19 17.57 -48.65
CA SER A 25 21.72 16.68 -49.67
C SER A 25 20.75 15.53 -49.91
N SER A 26 20.75 15.02 -51.14
CA SER A 26 20.05 13.77 -51.48
C SER A 26 20.94 12.88 -52.34
N SER A 27 21.11 11.63 -51.91
CA SER A 27 21.98 10.64 -52.54
C SER A 27 21.34 9.24 -52.50
N THR A 28 21.86 8.32 -53.29
CA THR A 28 21.51 6.90 -53.18
C THR A 28 22.40 6.16 -52.18
N GLU A 29 23.68 6.54 -52.10
CA GLU A 29 24.66 6.00 -51.16
C GLU A 29 24.75 6.89 -49.92
N ALA A 30 25.06 6.30 -48.76
CA ALA A 30 25.23 7.01 -47.49
C ALA A 30 26.64 7.51 -47.23
N ASP A 31 26.73 8.63 -46.49
CA ASP A 31 27.99 9.25 -46.11
C ASP A 31 28.67 8.43 -45.01
N GLU A 32 29.99 8.25 -45.10
CA GLU A 32 30.69 7.48 -44.05
C GLU A 32 30.75 8.24 -42.72
N ARG A 33 30.72 9.58 -42.77
CA ARG A 33 30.84 10.47 -41.59
C ARG A 33 30.17 11.82 -41.78
N VAL A 34 29.24 12.16 -40.90
CA VAL A 34 28.60 13.49 -40.79
C VAL A 34 28.93 14.11 -39.43
N VAL A 35 29.81 15.12 -39.37
CA VAL A 35 30.37 15.64 -38.11
C VAL A 35 30.41 17.17 -38.06
N ASP A 36 30.22 17.75 -36.86
CA ASP A 36 30.42 19.19 -36.57
C ASP A 36 29.54 20.16 -37.40
N ASN A 37 28.37 19.72 -37.85
CA ASN A 37 27.46 20.58 -38.62
C ASN A 37 26.49 21.35 -37.69
N SER A 38 26.23 22.61 -38.03
CA SER A 38 25.26 23.44 -37.30
C SER A 38 23.81 23.04 -37.62
N SER A 39 23.50 22.71 -38.89
CA SER A 39 22.18 22.21 -39.30
C SER A 39 22.30 21.37 -40.57
N ILE A 40 21.85 20.12 -40.55
CA ILE A 40 21.87 19.27 -41.76
C ILE A 40 20.58 18.48 -41.95
N MET A 41 20.19 18.33 -43.21
CA MET A 41 19.07 17.51 -43.65
C MET A 41 19.47 16.59 -44.82
N PRO A 42 20.21 15.50 -44.58
CA PRO A 42 20.55 14.55 -45.62
C PRO A 42 19.40 13.56 -45.84
N SER A 43 19.26 13.09 -47.08
CA SER A 43 18.33 12.01 -47.44
C SER A 43 19.02 10.99 -48.34
N SER A 44 19.03 9.73 -47.91
CA SER A 44 19.75 8.64 -48.59
C SER A 44 18.91 7.38 -48.67
N THR A 45 19.33 6.39 -49.47
CA THR A 45 18.72 5.05 -49.41
C THR A 45 19.42 4.19 -48.36
N GLU A 46 20.75 4.18 -48.38
CA GLU A 46 21.61 3.53 -47.39
C GLU A 46 21.75 4.39 -46.11
N ALA A 47 22.34 3.83 -45.05
CA ALA A 47 22.55 4.50 -43.77
C ALA A 47 23.95 5.08 -43.54
N ASP A 48 24.04 6.21 -42.84
CA ASP A 48 25.30 6.84 -42.50
C ASP A 48 26.01 6.03 -41.40
N LYS A 49 27.30 5.73 -41.60
CA LYS A 49 28.04 4.91 -40.61
C LYS A 49 28.29 5.64 -39.29
N ARG A 50 28.30 6.99 -39.31
CA ARG A 50 28.57 7.85 -38.15
C ARG A 50 27.99 9.25 -38.31
N VAL A 51 27.11 9.63 -37.39
CA VAL A 51 26.57 10.99 -37.22
C VAL A 51 26.97 11.51 -35.83
N VAL A 52 27.85 12.53 -35.76
CA VAL A 52 28.50 12.96 -34.51
C VAL A 52 28.56 14.47 -34.35
N ASP A 53 28.43 15.01 -33.13
CA ASP A 53 28.72 16.43 -32.78
C ASP A 53 27.92 17.48 -33.58
N ASN A 54 26.74 17.14 -34.11
CA ASN A 54 25.91 18.08 -34.85
C ASN A 54 24.96 18.85 -33.91
N SER A 55 24.73 20.14 -34.22
CA SER A 55 23.82 20.97 -33.42
C SER A 55 22.34 20.68 -33.71
N SER A 56 21.98 20.41 -34.97
CA SER A 56 20.66 19.89 -35.33
C SER A 56 20.71 19.04 -36.60
N ILE A 57 20.16 17.84 -36.56
CA ILE A 57 20.10 16.95 -37.71
C ILE A 57 18.72 16.33 -37.89
N VAL A 58 18.27 16.27 -39.15
CA VAL A 58 17.07 15.56 -39.60
C VAL A 58 17.47 14.63 -40.73
N THR A 59 17.65 13.33 -40.46
CA THR A 59 18.00 12.35 -41.49
C THR A 59 16.76 11.58 -41.93
N SER A 60 16.69 11.23 -43.21
CA SER A 60 15.71 10.27 -43.71
C SER A 60 16.37 9.24 -44.60
N SER A 61 16.35 7.98 -44.19
CA SER A 61 17.01 6.86 -44.88
C SER A 61 16.11 5.63 -44.94
N THR A 62 16.45 4.65 -45.78
CA THR A 62 15.74 3.35 -45.75
C THR A 62 16.39 2.45 -44.70
N GLU A 63 17.72 2.38 -44.70
CA GLU A 63 18.52 1.69 -43.66
C GLU A 63 18.85 2.63 -42.48
N ALA A 64 19.27 2.07 -41.36
CA ALA A 64 19.52 2.81 -40.12
C ALA A 64 20.99 3.06 -39.81
N ASP A 65 21.27 4.20 -39.17
CA ASP A 65 22.61 4.69 -38.92
C ASP A 65 23.30 3.79 -37.87
N GLU A 66 24.54 3.34 -38.14
CA GLU A 66 25.25 2.49 -37.18
C GLU A 66 25.51 3.22 -35.84
N ARG A 67 25.72 4.55 -35.89
CA ARG A 67 26.12 5.35 -34.72
C ARG A 67 25.65 6.81 -34.81
N VAL A 68 24.77 7.20 -33.89
CA VAL A 68 24.30 8.59 -33.68
C VAL A 68 24.73 9.07 -32.29
N LEU A 69 25.74 9.96 -32.23
CA LEU A 69 26.46 10.29 -31.00
C LEU A 69 26.58 11.81 -30.78
N ASP A 70 26.51 12.25 -29.52
CA ASP A 70 26.93 13.60 -29.09
C ASP A 70 26.23 14.79 -29.79
N ASN A 71 25.04 14.58 -30.36
CA ASN A 71 24.31 15.65 -31.05
C ASN A 71 23.40 16.43 -30.09
N SER A 72 23.22 17.72 -30.37
CA SER A 72 22.31 18.56 -29.57
C SER A 72 20.84 18.28 -29.87
N SER A 73 20.48 18.00 -31.12
CA SER A 73 19.12 17.59 -31.50
C SER A 73 19.13 16.69 -32.74
N THR A 74 18.50 15.53 -32.66
CA THR A 74 18.39 14.57 -33.77
C THR A 74 16.94 14.17 -34.02
N THR A 75 16.55 14.10 -35.30
CA THR A 75 15.27 13.51 -35.71
C THR A 75 15.45 12.57 -36.91
N PRO A 76 16.04 11.39 -36.71
CA PRO A 76 16.15 10.38 -37.76
C PRO A 76 14.79 9.73 -38.04
N SER A 77 14.54 9.44 -39.32
CA SER A 77 13.44 8.59 -39.76
C SER A 77 13.95 7.52 -40.72
N SER A 78 13.93 6.27 -40.29
CA SER A 78 14.42 5.11 -41.03
C SER A 78 13.39 3.98 -41.02
N THR A 79 13.56 2.98 -41.90
CA THR A 79 12.74 1.76 -41.83
C THR A 79 13.34 0.80 -40.80
N GLU A 80 14.66 0.62 -40.83
CA GLU A 80 15.46 -0.17 -39.87
C GLU A 80 15.80 0.65 -38.60
N ALA A 81 16.45 0.03 -37.61
CA ALA A 81 16.81 0.66 -36.34
C ALA A 81 18.30 1.00 -36.17
N ASP A 82 18.60 2.08 -35.46
CA ASP A 82 19.98 2.52 -35.25
C ASP A 82 20.67 1.57 -34.24
N GLU A 83 21.87 1.08 -34.57
CA GLU A 83 22.57 0.15 -33.65
C GLU A 83 22.94 0.86 -32.32
N ARG A 84 23.23 2.17 -32.37
CA ARG A 84 23.72 2.92 -31.19
C ARG A 84 23.35 4.41 -31.23
N VAL A 85 22.54 4.82 -30.25
CA VAL A 85 22.14 6.21 -30.01
C VAL A 85 22.59 6.66 -28.61
N VAL A 86 23.61 7.53 -28.53
CA VAL A 86 24.31 7.82 -27.26
C VAL A 86 24.60 9.31 -27.06
N ASP A 87 24.47 9.80 -25.82
CA ASP A 87 24.95 11.12 -25.36
C ASP A 87 24.33 12.34 -26.09
N ASN A 88 23.13 12.17 -26.67
CA ASN A 88 22.41 13.25 -27.32
C ASN A 88 21.54 14.06 -26.34
N SER A 89 21.37 15.36 -26.60
CA SER A 89 20.52 16.22 -25.74
C SER A 89 19.02 16.05 -26.01
N SER A 90 18.61 15.87 -27.26
CA SER A 90 17.23 15.52 -27.63
C SER A 90 17.16 14.65 -28.86
N ILE A 91 16.36 13.58 -28.80
CA ILE A 91 16.12 12.65 -29.91
C ILE A 91 14.61 12.51 -30.13
N VAL A 92 14.18 12.58 -31.38
CA VAL A 92 12.83 12.19 -31.82
C VAL A 92 12.94 11.22 -32.99
N THR A 93 12.70 9.93 -32.76
CA THR A 93 12.81 8.90 -33.81
C THR A 93 11.45 8.29 -34.14
N SER A 94 11.29 7.88 -35.39
CA SER A 94 10.22 6.97 -35.80
C SER A 94 10.78 5.93 -36.77
N SER A 95 10.69 4.66 -36.40
CA SER A 95 11.25 3.53 -37.15
C SER A 95 10.29 2.34 -37.19
N THR A 96 10.54 1.36 -38.05
CA THR A 96 9.78 0.10 -38.02
C THR A 96 10.41 -0.85 -37.02
N GLU A 97 11.73 -1.03 -37.08
CA GLU A 97 12.51 -1.81 -36.11
C GLU A 97 12.97 -0.95 -34.91
N ALA A 98 13.50 -1.58 -33.86
CA ALA A 98 13.89 -0.90 -32.63
C ALA A 98 15.39 -0.87 -32.36
N ASP A 99 15.86 0.19 -31.70
CA ASP A 99 17.27 0.49 -31.55
C ASP A 99 17.93 -0.50 -30.58
N GLU A 100 19.10 -1.05 -30.92
CA GLU A 100 19.77 -2.00 -30.02
C GLU A 100 20.19 -1.32 -28.71
N ARG A 101 20.65 -0.06 -28.77
CA ARG A 101 21.26 0.64 -27.63
C ARG A 101 20.99 2.14 -27.62
N VAL A 102 20.20 2.56 -26.64
CA VAL A 102 19.82 3.95 -26.40
C VAL A 102 20.30 4.41 -25.01
N LEU A 103 21.35 5.23 -24.96
CA LEU A 103 22.13 5.46 -23.74
C LEU A 103 22.43 6.94 -23.43
N ASN A 104 22.36 7.33 -22.16
CA ASN A 104 22.83 8.62 -21.62
C ASN A 104 22.24 9.89 -22.27
N ASN A 105 21.10 9.79 -22.92
CA ASN A 105 20.47 10.93 -23.58
C ASN A 105 19.66 11.76 -22.57
N SER A 106 19.58 13.07 -22.78
CA SER A 106 18.80 13.96 -21.90
C SER A 106 17.30 13.83 -22.17
N SER A 107 16.87 13.76 -23.43
CA SER A 107 15.45 13.60 -23.77
C SER A 107 15.24 12.72 -25.00
N ILE A 108 14.28 11.79 -24.90
CA ILE A 108 14.00 10.80 -25.94
C ILE A 108 12.49 10.71 -26.17
N LEU A 109 12.10 10.79 -27.44
CA LEU A 109 10.77 10.45 -27.93
C LEU A 109 10.91 9.44 -29.07
N THR A 110 10.52 8.20 -28.87
CA THR A 110 10.59 7.17 -29.92
C THR A 110 9.23 6.57 -30.21
N SER A 111 8.98 6.25 -31.48
CA SER A 111 7.86 5.41 -31.90
C SER A 111 8.34 4.32 -32.86
N SER A 112 8.25 3.06 -32.45
CA SER A 112 8.72 1.90 -33.21
C SER A 112 7.65 0.81 -33.30
N THR A 113 7.81 -0.17 -34.20
CA THR A 113 6.97 -1.38 -34.16
C THR A 113 7.56 -2.40 -33.19
N GLU A 114 8.87 -2.60 -33.23
CA GLU A 114 9.60 -3.51 -32.33
C GLU A 114 10.09 -2.81 -31.04
N ALA A 115 10.75 -3.55 -30.15
CA ALA A 115 11.19 -3.08 -28.84
C ALA A 115 12.71 -2.91 -28.73
N ASP A 116 13.15 -1.88 -28.00
CA ASP A 116 14.57 -1.58 -27.85
C ASP A 116 15.23 -2.63 -26.95
N GLU A 117 16.41 -3.14 -27.33
CA GLU A 117 17.10 -4.13 -26.47
C GLU A 117 17.59 -3.47 -25.17
N ARG A 118 18.09 -2.22 -25.23
CA ARG A 118 18.72 -1.56 -24.07
C ARG A 118 18.52 -0.05 -24.04
N VAL A 119 17.80 0.40 -23.02
CA VAL A 119 17.50 1.82 -22.78
C VAL A 119 18.01 2.24 -21.38
N LEU A 120 19.17 2.91 -21.31
CA LEU A 120 19.88 3.13 -20.04
C LEU A 120 20.32 4.58 -19.78
N ASN A 121 20.27 4.99 -18.51
CA ASN A 121 20.81 6.25 -17.97
C ASN A 121 20.30 7.54 -18.64
N ASN A 122 19.09 7.52 -19.21
CA ASN A 122 18.49 8.68 -19.85
C ASN A 122 17.72 9.53 -18.82
N SER A 123 17.67 10.85 -19.03
CA SER A 123 16.96 11.73 -18.10
C SER A 123 15.44 11.68 -18.29
N SER A 124 14.94 11.74 -19.52
CA SER A 124 13.50 11.59 -19.81
C SER A 124 13.23 10.78 -21.06
N ILE A 125 12.33 9.81 -20.96
CA ILE A 125 11.98 8.90 -22.05
C ILE A 125 10.46 8.84 -22.23
N LEU A 126 10.00 9.01 -23.47
CA LEU A 126 8.66 8.68 -23.92
C LEU A 126 8.77 7.72 -25.12
N THR A 127 8.41 6.45 -24.93
CA THR A 127 8.45 5.43 -26.00
C THR A 127 7.05 4.90 -26.30
N SER A 128 6.77 4.61 -27.57
CA SER A 128 5.60 3.85 -28.00
C SER A 128 6.01 2.75 -28.97
N SER A 129 5.85 1.49 -28.57
CA SER A 129 6.24 0.31 -29.33
C SER A 129 5.09 -0.71 -29.39
N THR A 130 5.15 -1.70 -30.28
CA THR A 130 4.20 -2.83 -30.22
C THR A 130 4.70 -3.90 -29.24
N GLU A 131 6.00 -4.15 -29.22
CA GLU A 131 6.67 -5.11 -28.33
C GLU A 131 7.24 -4.46 -27.07
N ALA A 132 7.72 -5.26 -26.11
CA ALA A 132 8.24 -4.76 -24.83
C ALA A 132 9.77 -4.72 -24.77
N ASP A 133 10.33 -3.66 -24.19
CA ASP A 133 11.78 -3.46 -24.11
C ASP A 133 12.43 -4.53 -23.23
N GLU A 134 13.58 -5.08 -23.66
CA GLU A 134 14.26 -6.11 -22.88
C GLU A 134 14.83 -5.51 -21.57
N ARG A 135 15.41 -4.29 -21.62
CA ARG A 135 16.11 -3.68 -20.49
C ARG A 135 15.98 -2.16 -20.45
N VAL A 136 15.29 -1.66 -19.44
CA VAL A 136 15.12 -0.22 -19.18
C VAL A 136 15.64 0.12 -17.78
N LEU A 137 16.84 0.72 -17.67
CA LEU A 137 17.52 0.88 -16.37
C LEU A 137 18.05 2.30 -16.12
N ASN A 138 18.06 2.73 -14.85
CA ASN A 138 18.69 3.97 -14.37
C ASN A 138 18.18 5.28 -15.02
N ASN A 139 16.94 5.30 -15.50
CA ASN A 139 16.34 6.47 -16.13
C ASN A 139 15.63 7.37 -15.11
N SER A 140 15.69 8.70 -15.26
CA SER A 140 15.07 9.60 -14.26
C SER A 140 13.54 9.65 -14.41
N SER A 141 13.02 9.70 -15.64
CA SER A 141 11.60 9.54 -15.95
C SER A 141 11.37 8.68 -17.20
N THR A 142 10.51 7.66 -17.09
CA THR A 142 10.09 6.85 -18.24
C THR A 142 8.58 6.77 -18.37
N MET A 143 8.09 6.97 -19.58
CA MET A 143 6.73 6.68 -20.00
C MET A 143 6.80 5.76 -21.22
N SER A 144 6.29 4.54 -21.11
CA SER A 144 6.24 3.59 -22.23
C SER A 144 4.81 3.10 -22.45
N SER A 145 4.41 3.01 -23.72
CA SER A 145 3.17 2.36 -24.15
C SER A 145 3.47 1.23 -25.12
N SER A 146 3.17 0.01 -24.72
CA SER A 146 3.46 -1.21 -25.48
C SER A 146 2.34 -2.23 -25.34
N THR A 147 2.27 -3.23 -26.22
CA THR A 147 1.25 -4.29 -26.11
C THR A 147 1.64 -5.29 -25.01
N GLU A 148 2.93 -5.47 -24.79
CA GLU A 148 3.56 -6.36 -23.80
C GLU A 148 4.27 -5.58 -22.69
N ALA A 149 4.61 -6.21 -21.56
CA ALA A 149 5.27 -5.53 -20.44
C ALA A 149 6.80 -5.77 -20.46
N ASP A 150 7.59 -4.70 -20.29
CA ASP A 150 9.06 -4.73 -20.33
C ASP A 150 9.66 -5.79 -19.41
N GLU A 151 10.64 -6.55 -19.91
CA GLU A 151 11.18 -7.70 -19.18
C GLU A 151 11.95 -7.29 -17.92
N ARG A 152 12.72 -6.19 -18.00
CA ARG A 152 13.57 -5.71 -16.89
C ARG A 152 13.59 -4.19 -16.78
N VAL A 153 12.77 -3.68 -15.87
CA VAL A 153 12.77 -2.28 -15.44
C VAL A 153 13.31 -2.13 -14.02
N LEU A 154 14.45 -1.47 -13.82
CA LEU A 154 15.07 -1.28 -12.50
C LEU A 154 15.70 0.11 -12.35
N PHE A 155 15.71 0.62 -11.11
CA PHE A 155 16.43 1.84 -10.72
C PHE A 155 15.98 3.13 -11.45
N ASN A 156 14.77 3.13 -12.02
CA ASN A 156 14.18 4.35 -12.57
C ASN A 156 13.51 5.17 -11.45
N SER A 157 13.73 6.50 -11.44
CA SER A 157 13.19 7.37 -10.38
C SER A 157 11.68 7.57 -10.50
N SER A 158 11.14 7.54 -11.72
CA SER A 158 9.71 7.56 -12.02
C SER A 158 9.43 6.78 -13.31
N SER A 159 8.43 5.88 -13.30
CA SER A 159 8.10 5.03 -14.44
C SER A 159 6.59 4.81 -14.53
N MET A 160 6.01 5.04 -15.72
CA MET A 160 4.62 4.70 -16.06
C MET A 160 4.61 3.84 -17.32
N THR A 161 4.13 2.60 -17.21
CA THR A 161 4.05 1.64 -18.33
C THR A 161 2.60 1.23 -18.55
N SER A 162 2.07 1.34 -19.76
CA SER A 162 0.73 0.81 -20.11
C SER A 162 0.87 -0.37 -21.07
N SER A 163 0.62 -1.59 -20.58
CA SER A 163 0.59 -2.83 -21.39
C SER A 163 -0.83 -3.37 -21.56
N GLU A 164 -1.25 -3.68 -22.80
CA GLU A 164 -2.61 -4.19 -23.11
C GLU A 164 -2.82 -5.69 -22.81
N SER A 165 -1.80 -6.43 -22.36
CA SER A 165 -1.99 -7.85 -22.01
C SER A 165 -2.91 -8.03 -20.78
N LEU A 166 -4.00 -8.77 -21.02
CA LEU A 166 -4.98 -9.27 -20.05
C LEU A 166 -4.34 -9.54 -18.68
N VAL A 167 -4.76 -8.77 -17.66
CA VAL A 167 -4.36 -8.91 -16.25
C VAL A 167 -4.67 -10.33 -15.75
N SER A 168 -3.71 -11.21 -15.99
CA SER A 168 -3.61 -12.55 -15.44
C SER A 168 -3.31 -12.42 -13.95
N THR A 169 -4.24 -12.94 -13.17
CA THR A 169 -4.22 -12.99 -11.72
C THR A 169 -3.11 -13.93 -11.26
N SER A 170 -1.90 -13.42 -11.02
CA SER A 170 -0.84 -14.20 -10.37
C SER A 170 0.11 -13.29 -9.60
N MET A 171 0.23 -13.53 -8.28
CA MET A 171 1.34 -12.99 -7.50
C MET A 171 2.64 -13.48 -8.16
N ARG A 172 3.51 -12.56 -8.62
CA ARG A 172 4.85 -12.92 -9.10
C ARG A 172 5.52 -13.87 -8.08
N PRO A 173 6.11 -14.99 -8.50
CA PRO A 173 6.78 -15.90 -7.59
C PRO A 173 7.94 -15.17 -6.90
N VAL A 174 7.82 -14.94 -5.60
CA VAL A 174 8.89 -14.34 -4.79
C VAL A 174 9.77 -15.48 -4.30
N SER A 175 11.03 -15.48 -4.68
CA SER A 175 12.01 -16.45 -4.20
C SER A 175 12.14 -16.34 -2.67
N PRO A 176 12.22 -17.48 -1.94
CA PRO A 176 12.28 -17.45 -0.49
C PRO A 176 13.61 -16.85 -0.02
N THR A 177 13.56 -15.62 0.52
CA THR A 177 14.68 -15.06 1.27
C THR A 177 14.69 -15.66 2.67
N TRP A 178 15.66 -16.53 2.95
CA TRP A 178 15.78 -17.17 4.25
C TRP A 178 16.30 -16.21 5.33
N ALA A 179 15.82 -16.41 6.54
CA ALA A 179 16.30 -15.71 7.71
C ALA A 179 17.76 -16.13 7.99
N PRO A 180 18.71 -15.20 8.18
CA PRO A 180 20.08 -15.56 8.51
C PRO A 180 20.13 -16.33 9.84
N LEU A 181 21.06 -17.27 9.97
CA LEU A 181 21.19 -18.07 11.20
C LEU A 181 21.58 -17.20 12.41
N ASN A 182 22.35 -16.12 12.19
CA ASN A 182 22.83 -15.21 13.22
C ASN A 182 21.88 -14.02 13.47
N ILE A 183 20.64 -14.31 13.87
CA ILE A 183 19.66 -13.29 14.29
C ILE A 183 19.74 -13.08 15.82
N PRO A 184 19.86 -11.82 16.29
CA PRO A 184 19.88 -11.50 17.72
C PRO A 184 18.69 -12.07 18.50
N LEU A 185 18.90 -12.44 19.77
CA LEU A 185 17.86 -13.00 20.63
C LEU A 185 16.66 -12.05 20.83
N SER A 186 16.86 -10.73 20.77
CA SER A 186 15.76 -9.73 20.76
C SER A 186 14.79 -9.99 19.60
N ARG A 187 15.31 -10.02 18.36
CA ARG A 187 14.54 -10.29 17.14
C ARG A 187 13.86 -11.65 17.14
N ARG A 188 14.46 -12.66 17.79
CA ARG A 188 13.83 -13.98 17.97
C ARG A 188 12.65 -13.93 18.95
N ARG A 189 12.81 -13.26 20.10
CA ARG A 189 11.73 -13.09 21.09
C ARG A 189 10.56 -12.28 20.55
N GLU A 190 10.82 -11.20 19.83
CA GLU A 190 9.81 -10.44 19.09
C GLU A 190 9.01 -11.35 18.13
N THR A 191 9.73 -12.15 17.32
CA THR A 191 9.08 -13.07 16.35
C THR A 191 8.26 -14.13 17.06
N LEU A 192 8.80 -14.73 18.12
CA LEU A 192 8.11 -15.73 18.92
C LEU A 192 6.83 -15.16 19.52
N THR A 193 6.90 -13.93 20.01
CA THR A 193 5.76 -13.24 20.63
C THR A 193 4.61 -13.07 19.65
N VAL A 194 4.89 -12.54 18.46
CA VAL A 194 3.88 -12.41 17.41
C VAL A 194 3.40 -13.78 16.96
N PHE A 195 4.28 -14.76 16.79
CA PHE A 195 3.89 -16.12 16.39
C PHE A 195 2.93 -16.78 17.38
N VAL A 196 3.24 -16.72 18.67
CA VAL A 196 2.37 -17.24 19.73
C VAL A 196 1.02 -16.54 19.72
N TRP A 197 0.97 -15.22 19.50
CA TRP A 197 -0.29 -14.49 19.41
C TRP A 197 -1.21 -15.05 18.32
N PHE A 198 -0.67 -15.38 17.13
CA PHE A 198 -1.45 -15.94 16.03
C PHE A 198 -1.87 -17.40 16.23
N ILE A 199 -1.03 -18.22 16.88
CA ILE A 199 -1.35 -19.64 17.09
C ILE A 199 -2.26 -19.85 18.32
N LEU A 200 -2.25 -18.92 19.28
CA LEU A 200 -3.00 -19.02 20.54
C LEU A 200 -4.47 -19.45 20.39
N PRO A 201 -5.31 -18.83 19.55
CA PRO A 201 -6.71 -19.26 19.41
C PRO A 201 -6.83 -20.72 18.96
N TRP A 202 -5.94 -21.15 18.06
CA TRP A 202 -5.90 -22.53 17.55
C TRP A 202 -5.38 -23.48 18.61
N SER A 203 -4.34 -23.11 19.37
CA SER A 203 -3.83 -23.91 20.48
C SER A 203 -4.89 -24.12 21.56
N CYS A 204 -5.66 -23.08 21.90
CA CYS A 204 -6.77 -23.19 22.85
C CYS A 204 -7.89 -24.11 22.34
N LEU A 205 -8.22 -24.03 21.05
CA LEU A 205 -9.19 -24.91 20.41
C LEU A 205 -8.70 -26.37 20.40
N SER A 206 -7.46 -26.61 19.98
CA SER A 206 -6.83 -27.93 19.98
C SER A 206 -6.77 -28.54 21.38
N LEU A 207 -6.44 -27.74 22.40
CA LEU A 207 -6.48 -28.18 23.79
C LEU A 207 -7.90 -28.59 24.21
N SER A 208 -8.91 -27.82 23.82
CA SER A 208 -10.31 -28.14 24.12
C SER A 208 -10.74 -29.47 23.49
N VAL A 209 -10.37 -29.71 22.23
CA VAL A 209 -10.62 -30.98 21.53
C VAL A 209 -9.87 -32.12 22.19
N TYR A 210 -8.61 -31.91 22.58
CA TYR A 210 -7.81 -32.91 23.28
C TYR A 210 -8.44 -33.29 24.63
N LEU A 211 -8.87 -32.30 25.43
CA LEU A 211 -9.55 -32.54 26.72
C LEU A 211 -10.88 -33.27 26.56
N LEU A 212 -11.61 -33.04 25.45
CA LEU A 212 -12.84 -33.79 25.14
C LEU A 212 -12.59 -35.26 24.76
N ARG A 213 -11.35 -35.63 24.41
CA ARG A 213 -10.98 -37.00 24.03
C ARG A 213 -10.26 -37.78 25.14
N THR A 214 -10.21 -37.23 26.34
CA THR A 214 -9.58 -37.89 27.49
C THR A 214 -10.43 -39.06 27.98
N ASP A 215 -9.76 -40.14 28.42
CA ASP A 215 -10.43 -41.29 29.06
C ASP A 215 -10.84 -40.99 30.53
N SER A 216 -10.32 -39.92 31.10
CA SER A 216 -10.65 -39.52 32.48
C SER A 216 -12.03 -38.88 32.52
N TRP A 217 -13.00 -39.60 33.11
CA TRP A 217 -14.38 -39.10 33.21
C TRP A 217 -14.47 -37.74 33.93
N TYR A 218 -13.62 -37.49 34.94
CA TYR A 218 -13.58 -36.21 35.66
C TYR A 218 -13.19 -35.05 34.74
N VAL A 219 -12.14 -35.24 33.92
CA VAL A 219 -11.65 -34.20 33.01
C VAL A 219 -12.65 -33.98 31.88
N PHE A 220 -13.21 -35.07 31.33
CA PHE A 220 -14.27 -35.01 30.32
C PHE A 220 -15.50 -34.25 30.83
N SER A 221 -16.01 -34.60 32.01
CA SER A 221 -17.15 -33.91 32.61
C SER A 221 -16.84 -32.43 32.87
N ALA A 222 -15.65 -32.11 33.36
CA ALA A 222 -15.25 -30.73 33.60
C ALA A 222 -15.23 -29.89 32.32
N ILE A 223 -14.66 -30.41 31.23
CA ILE A 223 -14.62 -29.67 29.95
C ILE A 223 -16.03 -29.53 29.34
N VAL A 224 -16.88 -30.55 29.43
CA VAL A 224 -18.28 -30.46 28.96
C VAL A 224 -19.07 -29.43 29.77
N LEU A 225 -18.92 -29.42 31.08
CA LEU A 225 -19.55 -28.41 31.96
C LEU A 225 -19.05 -27.00 31.63
N TYR A 226 -17.74 -26.82 31.44
CA TYR A 226 -17.17 -25.54 31.03
C TYR A 226 -17.71 -25.06 29.67
N LEU A 227 -17.73 -25.92 28.66
CA LEU A 227 -18.24 -25.57 27.33
C LEU A 227 -19.74 -25.28 27.34
N SER A 228 -20.51 -26.04 28.13
CA SER A 228 -21.94 -25.79 28.35
C SER A 228 -22.15 -24.44 29.03
N TRP A 229 -21.39 -24.17 30.09
CA TRP A 229 -21.41 -22.87 30.76
C TRP A 229 -21.08 -21.72 29.79
N MET A 230 -20.04 -21.89 28.98
CA MET A 230 -19.61 -20.93 27.97
C MET A 230 -20.71 -20.67 26.93
N MET A 231 -21.44 -21.71 26.52
CA MET A 231 -22.49 -21.60 25.50
C MET A 231 -23.74 -20.89 26.01
N PHE A 232 -24.18 -21.21 27.23
CA PHE A 232 -25.48 -20.77 27.76
C PHE A 232 -25.39 -19.54 28.68
N PHE A 233 -24.30 -19.38 29.44
CA PHE A 233 -24.23 -18.40 30.53
C PHE A 233 -23.16 -17.32 30.33
N GLN A 234 -22.26 -17.46 29.36
CA GLN A 234 -21.21 -16.47 29.16
C GLN A 234 -21.73 -15.10 28.69
N ASP A 235 -21.58 -14.10 29.56
CA ASP A 235 -21.98 -12.71 29.33
C ASP A 235 -20.85 -11.69 29.59
N TYR A 236 -19.77 -12.09 30.28
CA TYR A 236 -18.66 -11.19 30.65
C TYR A 236 -18.10 -10.30 29.51
N PRO A 237 -18.03 -10.71 28.22
CA PRO A 237 -17.54 -9.82 27.17
C PRO A 237 -18.44 -8.60 26.96
N ARG A 238 -19.74 -8.69 27.31
CA ARG A 238 -20.70 -7.59 27.17
C ARG A 238 -20.59 -6.59 28.31
N HIS A 239 -20.31 -7.07 29.51
CA HIS A 239 -20.31 -6.28 30.75
C HIS A 239 -18.97 -5.62 31.09
N GLY A 240 -18.05 -5.52 30.11
CA GLY A 240 -16.76 -4.88 30.31
C GLY A 240 -15.63 -5.84 30.70
N GLY A 241 -15.81 -7.17 30.60
CA GLY A 241 -14.76 -8.16 30.88
C GLY A 241 -14.15 -8.05 32.28
N PHE A 242 -12.95 -8.59 32.48
CA PHE A 242 -12.25 -8.60 33.77
C PHE A 242 -10.77 -8.22 33.59
N LYS A 243 -10.52 -6.93 33.29
CA LYS A 243 -9.18 -6.34 33.05
C LYS A 243 -8.19 -6.69 34.15
N GLN A 244 -7.22 -7.54 33.84
CA GLN A 244 -6.12 -7.92 34.73
C GLN A 244 -4.88 -7.09 34.39
N GLN A 245 -4.49 -6.19 35.30
CA GLN A 245 -3.37 -5.28 35.04
C GLN A 245 -2.03 -5.98 34.92
N TRP A 246 -1.79 -7.02 35.72
CA TRP A 246 -0.56 -7.81 35.64
C TRP A 246 -0.39 -8.46 34.26
N LEU A 247 -1.49 -8.93 33.65
CA LEU A 247 -1.48 -9.56 32.33
C LEU A 247 -1.15 -8.54 31.25
N ARG A 248 -1.70 -7.33 31.35
CA ARG A 248 -1.47 -6.23 30.39
C ARG A 248 -0.07 -5.63 30.46
N ARG A 249 0.61 -5.78 31.60
CA ARG A 249 1.97 -5.27 31.88
C ARG A 249 3.07 -6.33 31.72
N LEU A 250 2.76 -7.51 31.18
CA LEU A 250 3.78 -8.52 30.92
C LEU A 250 4.84 -7.99 29.94
N VAL A 251 6.10 -8.32 30.19
CA VAL A 251 7.24 -7.98 29.32
C VAL A 251 7.06 -8.45 27.88
N TRP A 252 6.27 -9.50 27.70
CA TRP A 252 5.85 -10.04 26.41
C TRP A 252 5.29 -8.96 25.48
N TRP A 253 4.52 -8.00 26.00
CA TRP A 253 3.92 -6.96 25.17
C TRP A 253 4.93 -5.93 24.67
N HIS A 254 6.04 -5.71 25.38
CA HIS A 254 7.13 -4.89 24.85
C HIS A 254 7.80 -5.57 23.65
N TRP A 255 8.00 -6.90 23.69
CA TRP A 255 8.50 -7.63 22.52
C TRP A 255 7.51 -7.62 21.35
N PHE A 256 6.21 -7.64 21.64
CA PHE A 256 5.17 -7.46 20.62
C PHE A 256 5.27 -6.08 19.96
N ARG A 257 5.34 -5.02 20.77
CA ARG A 257 5.52 -3.64 20.31
C ARG A 257 6.78 -3.48 19.47
N ASP A 258 7.91 -4.01 19.93
CA ASP A 258 9.22 -3.85 19.30
C ASP A 258 9.36 -4.65 17.99
N TYR A 259 8.46 -5.61 17.74
CA TYR A 259 8.37 -6.27 16.44
C TYR A 259 7.93 -5.31 15.32
N PHE A 260 6.99 -4.40 15.63
CA PHE A 260 6.38 -3.42 14.70
C PHE A 260 6.75 -1.96 15.03
N PRO A 261 7.85 -1.73 15.74
CA PRO A 261 8.09 -0.50 16.51
C PRO A 261 6.84 0.38 16.83
N ILE A 262 5.87 -0.13 17.59
CA ILE A 262 4.58 0.57 17.80
C ILE A 262 4.73 1.77 18.75
N ARG A 263 4.20 2.92 18.35
CA ARG A 263 4.20 4.16 19.15
C ARG A 263 2.78 4.73 19.28
N LEU A 264 2.48 5.23 20.48
CA LEU A 264 1.22 5.92 20.80
C LEU A 264 1.49 7.39 21.12
N HIS A 265 0.99 8.26 20.25
CA HIS A 265 1.12 9.71 20.33
C HIS A 265 -0.15 10.32 20.91
N LYS A 266 -0.01 10.97 22.05
CA LYS A 266 -1.05 11.77 22.69
C LYS A 266 -0.94 13.20 22.17
N THR A 267 -1.97 13.69 21.48
CA THR A 267 -1.98 15.08 20.96
C THR A 267 -2.69 16.05 21.90
N CYS A 268 -3.56 15.56 22.79
CA CYS A 268 -4.31 16.36 23.74
C CYS A 268 -4.56 15.60 25.05
N ASP A 269 -4.93 16.34 26.10
CA ASP A 269 -5.40 15.77 27.36
C ASP A 269 -6.87 15.35 27.26
N LEU A 270 -7.19 14.19 27.82
CA LEU A 270 -8.55 13.66 27.91
C LEU A 270 -8.92 13.54 29.40
N PRO A 271 -9.70 14.49 29.96
CA PRO A 271 -10.12 14.42 31.35
C PRO A 271 -11.04 13.21 31.59
N ALA A 272 -10.89 12.52 32.71
CA ALA A 272 -11.73 11.37 33.07
C ALA A 272 -13.12 11.77 33.60
N ASP A 273 -13.62 12.95 33.26
CA ASP A 273 -14.91 13.52 33.69
C ASP A 273 -16.09 13.14 32.78
N ARG A 274 -15.82 12.34 31.74
CA ARG A 274 -16.82 11.86 30.78
C ARG A 274 -16.42 10.51 30.19
N PRO A 275 -17.36 9.76 29.59
CA PRO A 275 -17.03 8.60 28.78
C PRO A 275 -16.53 9.01 27.38
N TYR A 276 -15.73 8.15 26.74
CA TYR A 276 -15.21 8.37 25.39
C TYR A 276 -15.46 7.17 24.47
N ILE A 277 -15.69 7.45 23.19
CA ILE A 277 -15.58 6.48 22.11
C ILE A 277 -14.37 6.86 21.26
N PHE A 278 -13.30 6.09 21.40
CA PHE A 278 -12.15 6.17 20.51
C PHE A 278 -12.48 5.41 19.24
N GLY A 279 -12.40 6.09 18.08
CA GLY A 279 -12.61 5.46 16.78
C GLY A 279 -11.27 5.30 16.05
N TYR A 280 -10.80 4.06 15.94
CA TYR A 280 -9.51 3.68 15.36
C TYR A 280 -9.61 3.45 13.85
N HIS A 281 -8.65 4.01 13.12
CA HIS A 281 -8.50 3.89 11.67
C HIS A 281 -7.02 3.84 11.26
N PRO A 282 -6.68 3.19 10.13
CA PRO A 282 -7.47 2.20 9.44
C PRO A 282 -7.53 0.88 10.26
N HIS A 283 -8.45 -0.02 9.90
CA HIS A 283 -8.57 -1.34 10.52
C HIS A 283 -7.36 -2.23 10.22
N GLY A 284 -6.72 -2.06 9.06
CA GLY A 284 -5.76 -3.04 8.55
C GLY A 284 -6.39 -4.43 8.40
N ILE A 285 -5.57 -5.47 8.33
CA ILE A 285 -6.07 -6.85 8.25
C ILE A 285 -6.73 -7.28 9.56
N ILE A 286 -6.10 -6.99 10.71
CA ILE A 286 -6.55 -7.42 12.06
C ILE A 286 -6.24 -6.40 13.19
N SER A 287 -5.91 -5.14 12.86
CA SER A 287 -5.72 -4.05 13.84
C SER A 287 -4.72 -4.36 14.97
N LEU A 288 -3.50 -4.80 14.63
CA LEU A 288 -2.47 -5.13 15.62
C LEU A 288 -1.98 -3.90 16.39
N GLY A 289 -1.94 -2.72 15.76
CA GLY A 289 -1.66 -1.47 16.45
C GLY A 289 -2.72 -1.15 17.49
N ALA A 290 -4.00 -1.35 17.17
CA ALA A 290 -5.10 -1.14 18.12
C ALA A 290 -4.99 -2.09 19.32
N PHE A 291 -4.71 -3.37 19.07
CA PHE A 291 -4.50 -4.34 20.14
C PHE A 291 -3.35 -3.93 21.06
N CYS A 292 -2.16 -3.66 20.51
CA CYS A 292 -1.00 -3.32 21.31
C CYS A 292 -1.22 -2.04 22.12
N ASN A 293 -1.75 -0.99 21.50
CA ASN A 293 -1.91 0.32 22.13
C ASN A 293 -3.03 0.38 23.17
N PHE A 294 -4.13 -0.38 22.99
CA PHE A 294 -5.34 -0.16 23.78
C PHE A 294 -5.79 -1.39 24.59
N ALA A 295 -5.25 -2.58 24.32
CA ALA A 295 -5.49 -3.76 25.17
C ALA A 295 -4.34 -4.06 26.13
N THR A 296 -3.11 -3.61 25.84
CA THR A 296 -1.93 -3.85 26.67
C THR A 296 -1.41 -2.54 27.27
N GLU A 297 -0.36 -2.60 28.09
CA GLU A 297 0.37 -1.42 28.58
C GLU A 297 1.75 -1.26 27.91
N ALA A 298 1.99 -1.90 26.76
CA ALA A 298 3.30 -1.83 26.08
C ALA A 298 3.69 -0.41 25.63
N THR A 299 2.71 0.47 25.42
CA THR A 299 2.87 1.86 25.00
C THR A 299 2.37 2.86 26.04
N ASP A 300 2.25 2.41 27.30
CA ASP A 300 1.96 3.23 28.48
C ASP A 300 0.65 4.02 28.37
N PHE A 301 -0.42 3.38 27.89
CA PHE A 301 -1.73 4.02 27.70
C PHE A 301 -2.24 4.67 29.00
N GLU A 302 -2.22 3.94 30.12
CA GLU A 302 -2.73 4.45 31.40
C GLU A 302 -1.93 5.64 31.94
N HIS A 303 -0.65 5.73 31.62
CA HIS A 303 0.17 6.89 31.97
C HIS A 303 -0.17 8.10 31.08
N LYS A 304 -0.38 7.88 29.77
CA LYS A 304 -0.76 8.94 28.82
C LYS A 304 -2.17 9.46 29.09
N PHE A 305 -3.10 8.59 29.43
CA PHE A 305 -4.52 8.88 29.64
C PHE A 305 -4.97 8.41 31.03
N PRO A 306 -4.57 9.13 32.09
CA PRO A 306 -4.84 8.71 33.46
C PRO A 306 -6.34 8.64 33.74
N ASN A 307 -6.74 7.63 34.52
CA ASN A 307 -8.13 7.39 34.94
C ASN A 307 -9.14 7.09 33.82
N ILE A 308 -8.69 6.91 32.56
CA ILE A 308 -9.53 6.38 31.49
C ILE A 308 -9.51 4.86 31.51
N ASN A 309 -10.61 4.27 31.98
CA ASN A 309 -10.87 2.83 31.92
C ASN A 309 -11.36 2.43 30.52
N LEU A 310 -10.41 2.32 29.58
CA LEU A 310 -10.67 1.95 28.19
C LEU A 310 -10.91 0.45 28.01
N ARG A 311 -11.83 0.09 27.10
CA ARG A 311 -12.11 -1.28 26.63
C ARG A 311 -12.00 -1.37 25.12
N LEU A 312 -11.04 -2.15 24.63
CA LEU A 312 -10.94 -2.47 23.21
C LEU A 312 -12.06 -3.45 22.82
N LEU A 313 -12.85 -3.06 21.83
CA LEU A 313 -13.96 -3.88 21.37
C LEU A 313 -13.57 -4.69 20.13
N THR A 314 -13.95 -5.97 20.11
CA THR A 314 -13.63 -6.90 19.03
C THR A 314 -14.84 -7.77 18.64
N LEU A 315 -14.68 -8.60 17.61
CA LEU A 315 -15.74 -9.47 17.11
C LEU A 315 -16.22 -10.46 18.20
N LYS A 316 -17.54 -10.58 18.37
CA LYS A 316 -18.16 -11.51 19.34
C LYS A 316 -17.69 -12.97 19.18
N ALA A 317 -17.37 -13.39 17.94
CA ALA A 317 -16.87 -14.72 17.63
C ALA A 317 -15.55 -15.05 18.36
N ASN A 318 -14.69 -14.06 18.61
CA ASN A 318 -13.42 -14.26 19.33
C ASN A 318 -13.65 -14.82 20.75
N PHE A 319 -14.77 -14.47 21.39
CA PHE A 319 -15.11 -14.94 22.72
C PHE A 319 -15.75 -16.33 22.75
N ARG A 320 -15.97 -16.97 21.59
CA ARG A 320 -16.53 -18.33 21.48
C ARG A 320 -15.47 -19.42 21.40
N PHE A 321 -14.20 -19.04 21.27
CA PHE A 321 -13.08 -19.97 21.38
C PHE A 321 -12.83 -20.26 22.87
N PRO A 322 -12.92 -21.53 23.30
CA PRO A 322 -12.73 -21.87 24.71
C PRO A 322 -11.32 -21.50 25.16
N PHE A 323 -11.16 -21.08 26.42
CA PHE A 323 -9.94 -20.50 27.02
C PHE A 323 -9.46 -19.18 26.39
N TYR A 324 -9.43 -19.05 25.08
CA TYR A 324 -9.03 -17.83 24.37
C TYR A 324 -9.98 -16.67 24.66
N GLY A 325 -11.29 -16.89 24.66
CA GLY A 325 -12.28 -15.86 25.01
C GLY A 325 -12.09 -15.33 26.43
N PHE A 326 -11.77 -16.22 27.37
CA PHE A 326 -11.45 -15.85 28.75
C PHE A 326 -10.17 -15.03 28.83
N TYR A 327 -9.12 -15.46 28.10
CA TYR A 327 -7.86 -14.73 27.99
C TYR A 327 -8.04 -13.30 27.41
N LEU A 328 -8.83 -13.14 26.34
CA LEU A 328 -9.14 -11.83 25.77
C LEU A 328 -9.88 -10.93 26.78
N ALA A 329 -10.85 -11.48 27.51
CA ALA A 329 -11.55 -10.71 28.54
C ALA A 329 -10.66 -10.37 29.75
N ALA A 330 -9.68 -11.22 30.08
CA ALA A 330 -8.65 -10.92 31.07
C ALA A 330 -7.75 -9.77 30.62
N LEU A 331 -7.44 -9.66 29.32
CA LEU A 331 -6.78 -8.48 28.74
C LEU A 331 -7.69 -7.24 28.72
N GLY A 332 -8.98 -7.39 29.03
CA GLY A 332 -9.95 -6.30 29.06
C GLY A 332 -10.66 -6.04 27.74
N LEU A 333 -10.51 -6.91 26.73
CA LEU A 333 -11.28 -6.83 25.50
C LEU A 333 -12.74 -7.20 25.75
N CYS A 334 -13.64 -6.60 24.98
CA CYS A 334 -15.08 -6.79 25.06
C CYS A 334 -15.66 -6.98 23.65
N ASP A 335 -16.91 -7.42 23.53
CA ASP A 335 -17.52 -7.57 22.20
C ASP A 335 -18.02 -6.22 21.66
N ALA A 336 -17.95 -6.03 20.34
CA ALA A 336 -18.33 -4.79 19.67
C ALA A 336 -19.85 -4.62 19.45
N SER A 337 -20.70 -5.31 20.22
CA SER A 337 -22.15 -5.12 20.10
C SER A 337 -22.58 -3.76 20.67
N LYS A 338 -23.69 -3.24 20.13
CA LYS A 338 -24.34 -2.04 20.66
C LYS A 338 -24.71 -2.19 22.15
N GLU A 339 -25.12 -3.39 22.56
CA GLU A 339 -25.43 -3.70 23.96
C GLU A 339 -24.19 -3.49 24.85
N SER A 340 -23.06 -4.08 24.49
CA SER A 340 -21.81 -3.92 25.23
C SER A 340 -21.34 -2.46 25.29
N CYS A 341 -21.43 -1.75 24.16
CA CYS A 341 -21.08 -0.32 24.12
C CYS A 341 -21.88 0.49 25.15
N ASN A 342 -23.21 0.32 25.19
CA ASN A 342 -24.06 1.03 26.15
C ASN A 342 -23.80 0.59 27.59
N LEU A 343 -23.57 -0.69 27.85
CA LEU A 343 -23.28 -1.19 29.20
C LEU A 343 -21.96 -0.65 29.75
N ILE A 344 -20.92 -0.55 28.91
CA ILE A 344 -19.61 -0.05 29.33
C ILE A 344 -19.65 1.47 29.53
N LEU A 345 -20.18 2.22 28.57
CA LEU A 345 -20.28 3.69 28.65
C LEU A 345 -21.26 4.12 29.75
N GLY A 346 -22.32 3.34 29.98
CA GLY A 346 -23.32 3.56 31.03
C GLY A 346 -22.80 3.42 32.45
N LYS A 347 -21.58 2.90 32.66
CA LYS A 347 -20.90 2.91 33.96
C LYS A 347 -20.46 4.32 34.39
N GLY A 348 -20.53 5.29 33.49
CA GLY A 348 -20.25 6.71 33.76
C GLY A 348 -18.80 7.09 33.49
N ASN A 349 -18.41 8.23 34.05
CA ASN A 349 -17.16 8.93 33.77
C ASN A 349 -15.92 8.03 33.87
N GLY A 350 -14.95 8.27 32.97
CA GLY A 350 -13.74 7.46 32.85
C GLY A 350 -13.94 6.11 32.14
N ASN A 351 -15.15 5.55 32.07
CA ASN A 351 -15.40 4.30 31.33
C ASN A 351 -15.56 4.59 29.84
N SER A 352 -14.67 4.03 29.03
CA SER A 352 -14.56 4.35 27.61
C SER A 352 -14.39 3.10 26.77
N ILE A 353 -14.69 3.22 25.48
CA ILE A 353 -14.53 2.12 24.52
C ILE A 353 -13.64 2.55 23.36
N MET A 354 -12.92 1.58 22.78
CA MET A 354 -12.19 1.72 21.54
C MET A 354 -12.84 0.83 20.48
N LEU A 355 -13.25 1.42 19.36
CA LEU A 355 -13.89 0.76 18.25
C LEU A 355 -13.05 0.95 16.98
N VAL A 356 -12.72 -0.17 16.32
CA VAL A 356 -12.18 -0.11 14.96
C VAL A 356 -13.35 0.04 13.99
N LEU A 357 -13.68 1.29 13.64
CA LEU A 357 -14.93 1.63 12.95
C LEU A 357 -15.01 1.05 11.54
N GLY A 358 -13.86 0.84 10.89
CA GLY A 358 -13.71 0.19 9.58
C GLY A 358 -14.15 -1.28 9.53
N GLY A 359 -14.09 -1.98 10.66
CA GLY A 359 -14.47 -3.39 10.79
C GLY A 359 -13.90 -4.32 9.71
N ALA A 360 -14.54 -5.48 9.57
CA ALA A 360 -14.10 -6.51 8.62
C ALA A 360 -14.17 -6.07 7.15
N LYS A 361 -14.94 -5.04 6.77
CA LYS A 361 -15.02 -4.61 5.35
C LYS A 361 -13.82 -3.78 4.93
N GLU A 362 -13.34 -2.92 5.81
CA GLU A 362 -12.16 -2.11 5.55
C GLU A 362 -10.89 -2.96 5.45
N SER A 363 -10.85 -4.14 6.09
CA SER A 363 -9.71 -5.05 5.95
C SER A 363 -9.53 -5.61 4.53
N LEU A 364 -10.57 -5.55 3.68
CA LEU A 364 -10.45 -5.92 2.27
C LEU A 364 -9.80 -4.82 1.41
N ASP A 365 -9.59 -3.63 1.98
CA ASP A 365 -8.88 -2.49 1.37
C ASP A 365 -7.53 -2.21 2.09
N ALA A 366 -7.10 -3.12 2.98
CA ALA A 366 -5.89 -3.00 3.79
C ALA A 366 -4.63 -3.38 3.02
N ARG A 367 -4.20 -2.49 2.12
CA ARG A 367 -3.00 -2.65 1.29
C ARG A 367 -2.05 -1.46 1.43
N PRO A 368 -0.72 -1.65 1.27
CA PRO A 368 0.23 -0.55 1.16
C PRO A 368 -0.15 0.35 -0.02
N SER A 369 -0.37 1.63 0.23
CA SER A 369 -0.91 2.57 -0.75
C SER A 369 -0.72 4.01 -0.26
N ASP A 370 -0.72 4.97 -1.19
CA ASP A 370 -0.88 6.40 -0.87
C ASP A 370 -2.35 6.82 -0.83
N GLU A 371 -3.26 5.93 -1.21
CA GLU A 371 -4.70 6.10 -0.98
C GLU A 371 -5.17 5.21 0.17
N TYR A 372 -5.71 5.85 1.21
CA TYR A 372 -6.29 5.20 2.39
C TYR A 372 -7.81 5.15 2.28
N PHE A 373 -8.37 3.97 2.12
CA PHE A 373 -9.82 3.78 2.02
C PHE A 373 -10.43 3.44 3.38
N LEU A 374 -11.21 4.36 3.95
CA LEU A 374 -11.89 4.16 5.23
C LEU A 374 -13.38 3.94 5.05
N THR A 375 -13.88 2.78 5.49
CA THR A 375 -15.31 2.42 5.43
C THR A 375 -16.06 3.12 6.57
N LEU A 376 -16.29 4.42 6.41
CA LEU A 376 -16.86 5.28 7.45
C LEU A 376 -18.09 6.08 6.99
N LYS A 377 -18.26 6.30 5.68
CA LYS A 377 -19.23 7.25 5.10
C LYS A 377 -20.68 7.02 5.57
N ASN A 378 -21.09 5.77 5.72
CA ASN A 378 -22.44 5.40 6.19
C ASN A 378 -22.46 4.79 7.60
N ARG A 379 -21.31 4.74 8.29
CA ARG A 379 -21.20 4.10 9.61
C ARG A 379 -21.46 5.10 10.72
N LYS A 380 -22.73 5.40 10.92
CA LYS A 380 -23.19 6.45 11.87
C LYS A 380 -23.59 5.91 13.25
N GLY A 381 -23.57 4.58 13.43
CA GLY A 381 -24.05 3.92 14.64
C GLY A 381 -23.29 4.31 15.92
N PHE A 382 -21.98 4.55 15.81
CA PHE A 382 -21.15 4.95 16.95
C PHE A 382 -21.50 6.36 17.45
N VAL A 383 -21.85 7.30 16.55
CA VAL A 383 -22.33 8.64 16.89
C VAL A 383 -23.65 8.56 17.65
N LYS A 384 -24.57 7.69 17.20
CA LYS A 384 -25.82 7.44 17.92
C LYS A 384 -25.58 6.91 19.32
N ILE A 385 -24.62 5.99 19.50
CA ILE A 385 -24.25 5.46 20.82
C ILE A 385 -23.61 6.55 21.69
N ALA A 386 -22.76 7.40 21.12
CA ALA A 386 -22.15 8.52 21.82
C ALA A 386 -23.19 9.48 22.39
N LEU A 387 -24.15 9.92 21.56
CA LEU A 387 -25.26 10.80 21.97
C LEU A 387 -26.12 10.18 23.09
N GLN A 388 -26.37 8.87 23.04
CA GLN A 388 -27.15 8.18 24.09
C GLN A 388 -26.45 8.14 25.45
N ASN A 389 -25.11 8.12 25.45
CA ASN A 389 -24.32 7.96 26.67
C ASN A 389 -23.61 9.24 27.11
N GLY A 390 -23.72 10.34 26.35
CA GLY A 390 -22.94 11.56 26.59
C GLY A 390 -21.45 11.33 26.41
N ALA A 391 -21.06 10.39 25.54
CA ALA A 391 -19.65 10.06 25.32
C ALA A 391 -19.06 10.97 24.24
N ALA A 392 -17.88 11.52 24.51
CA ALA A 392 -17.15 12.29 23.51
C ALA A 392 -16.53 11.35 22.45
N LEU A 393 -16.50 11.79 21.19
CA LEU A 393 -15.89 11.03 20.10
C LEU A 393 -14.43 11.43 19.95
N VAL A 394 -13.52 10.46 19.92
CA VAL A 394 -12.07 10.70 19.76
C VAL A 394 -11.60 10.06 18.46
N PRO A 395 -11.22 10.83 17.43
CA PRO A 395 -10.64 10.27 16.22
C PRO A 395 -9.23 9.73 16.53
N VAL A 396 -8.93 8.52 16.06
CA VAL A 396 -7.63 7.89 16.23
C VAL A 396 -7.17 7.37 14.88
N PHE A 397 -5.99 7.81 14.44
CA PHE A 397 -5.41 7.39 13.16
C PHE A 397 -4.06 6.69 13.38
N SER A 398 -3.83 5.60 12.67
CA SER A 398 -2.64 4.76 12.80
C SER A 398 -1.94 4.55 11.46
N PHE A 399 -0.79 5.19 11.28
CA PHE A 399 0.07 4.98 10.12
C PHE A 399 0.77 3.62 10.23
N GLY A 400 1.01 2.97 9.09
CA GLY A 400 1.69 1.67 9.02
C GLY A 400 0.82 0.42 9.18
N GLU A 401 -0.42 0.56 9.67
CA GLU A 401 -1.32 -0.59 9.90
C GLU A 401 -1.67 -1.37 8.62
N ASN A 402 -1.83 -0.66 7.49
CA ASN A 402 -2.08 -1.28 6.18
C ASN A 402 -0.81 -1.88 5.54
N ASP A 403 0.38 -1.58 6.09
CA ASP A 403 1.65 -2.00 5.52
C ASP A 403 2.13 -3.36 6.08
N LEU A 404 1.38 -3.92 7.03
CA LEU A 404 1.70 -5.17 7.73
C LEU A 404 1.56 -6.40 6.83
N TYR A 405 0.82 -6.31 5.73
CA TYR A 405 0.56 -7.41 4.82
C TYR A 405 0.48 -6.91 3.38
N ASP A 406 0.86 -7.77 2.42
CA ASP A 406 0.42 -7.60 1.04
C ASP A 406 -0.96 -8.22 0.88
N GLN A 407 -1.82 -7.62 0.07
CA GLN A 407 -3.12 -8.18 -0.27
C GLN A 407 -3.17 -8.57 -1.74
N VAL A 408 -3.79 -9.70 -2.05
CA VAL A 408 -4.07 -10.08 -3.45
C VAL A 408 -4.98 -9.00 -4.04
N TRP A 409 -4.66 -8.54 -5.23
CA TRP A 409 -5.43 -7.51 -5.93
C TRP A 409 -6.90 -7.90 -6.05
N ASN A 410 -7.76 -7.13 -5.38
CA ASN A 410 -9.20 -7.37 -5.28
C ASN A 410 -9.98 -6.05 -5.38
N PRO A 411 -9.88 -5.31 -6.51
CA PRO A 411 -10.49 -3.99 -6.64
C PRO A 411 -12.01 -4.08 -6.45
N ARG A 412 -12.61 -2.97 -6.05
CA ARG A 412 -14.07 -2.85 -5.92
C ARG A 412 -14.73 -3.21 -7.25
N GLY A 413 -15.79 -4.03 -7.18
CA GLY A 413 -16.46 -4.57 -8.36
C GLY A 413 -15.85 -5.85 -8.95
N SER A 414 -14.65 -6.29 -8.51
CA SER A 414 -14.09 -7.56 -8.99
C SER A 414 -14.87 -8.78 -8.51
N LYS A 415 -14.80 -9.88 -9.28
CA LYS A 415 -15.43 -11.17 -8.91
C LYS A 415 -14.91 -11.69 -7.55
N LEU A 416 -13.60 -11.56 -7.31
CA LEU A 416 -12.98 -11.93 -6.04
C LEU A 416 -13.54 -11.11 -4.88
N ARG A 417 -13.61 -9.78 -5.04
CA ARG A 417 -14.20 -8.88 -4.03
C ARG A 417 -15.66 -9.23 -3.76
N HIS A 418 -16.44 -9.52 -4.80
CA HIS A 418 -17.85 -9.92 -4.65
C HIS A 418 -17.99 -11.21 -3.82
N PHE A 419 -17.17 -12.22 -4.11
CA PHE A 419 -17.15 -13.47 -3.34
C PHE A 419 -16.74 -13.25 -1.86
N GLN A 420 -15.70 -12.47 -1.61
CA GLN A 420 -15.27 -12.13 -0.24
C GLN A 420 -16.37 -11.39 0.54
N LEU A 421 -17.07 -10.45 -0.11
CA LEU A 421 -18.20 -9.73 0.51
C LEU A 421 -19.39 -10.66 0.78
N GLN A 422 -19.69 -11.62 -0.11
CA GLN A 422 -20.74 -12.61 0.13
C GLN A 422 -20.44 -13.50 1.33
N ILE A 423 -19.21 -14.00 1.45
CA ILE A 423 -18.76 -14.79 2.61
C ILE A 423 -18.89 -13.95 3.89
N GLN A 424 -18.41 -12.72 3.85
CA GLN A 424 -18.47 -11.83 5.00
C GLN A 424 -19.90 -11.55 5.45
N GLN A 425 -20.82 -11.28 4.52
CA GLN A 425 -22.24 -11.06 4.87
C GLN A 425 -22.87 -12.27 5.55
N ARG A 426 -22.46 -13.49 5.18
CA ARG A 426 -22.99 -14.73 5.76
C ARG A 426 -22.35 -15.10 7.09
N ILE A 427 -21.04 -14.89 7.25
CA ILE A 427 -20.27 -15.44 8.38
C ILE A 427 -19.80 -14.36 9.36
N GLY A 428 -19.87 -13.07 8.99
CA GLY A 428 -19.53 -11.93 9.86
C GLY A 428 -18.04 -11.62 9.97
N TRP A 429 -17.19 -12.31 9.21
CA TRP A 429 -15.74 -12.08 9.09
C TRP A 429 -15.33 -11.96 7.62
N ALA A 430 -14.39 -11.08 7.30
CA ALA A 430 -13.79 -11.06 5.97
C ALA A 430 -12.62 -12.04 5.92
N THR A 431 -12.44 -12.67 4.76
CA THR A 431 -11.27 -13.49 4.44
C THR A 431 -10.41 -12.75 3.41
N PRO A 432 -9.69 -11.67 3.83
CA PRO A 432 -8.72 -11.06 2.95
C PRO A 432 -7.69 -12.12 2.55
N LEU A 433 -7.41 -12.22 1.25
CA LEU A 433 -6.29 -13.03 0.77
C LEU A 433 -5.05 -12.17 0.89
N PHE A 434 -4.23 -12.47 1.89
CA PHE A 434 -3.04 -11.69 2.22
C PHE A 434 -1.78 -12.55 2.26
N ARG A 435 -0.64 -11.88 2.08
CA ARG A 435 0.68 -12.45 2.19
C ARG A 435 1.51 -11.61 3.16
N GLY A 436 1.88 -12.22 4.27
CA GLY A 436 2.89 -11.71 5.18
C GLY A 436 4.22 -12.41 4.94
N ARG A 437 4.96 -12.65 6.02
CA ARG A 437 6.23 -13.38 6.04
C ARG A 437 6.11 -14.71 6.79
N GLY A 438 7.04 -15.61 6.53
CA GLY A 438 7.22 -16.84 7.30
C GLY A 438 7.98 -16.61 8.61
N VAL A 439 8.06 -17.65 9.43
CA VAL A 439 8.87 -17.65 10.67
C VAL A 439 10.36 -17.64 10.31
N PHE A 440 10.76 -18.50 9.36
CA PHE A 440 12.16 -18.73 8.96
C PHE A 440 12.51 -18.20 7.55
N GLN A 441 11.53 -17.75 6.77
CA GLN A 441 11.77 -17.04 5.52
C GLN A 441 10.87 -15.81 5.43
N TYR A 442 11.31 -14.81 4.68
CA TYR A 442 10.70 -13.48 4.67
C TYR A 442 9.74 -13.23 3.50
N ALA A 443 9.66 -14.15 2.54
CA ALA A 443 8.95 -13.97 1.27
C ALA A 443 7.44 -14.26 1.35
N VAL A 444 7.02 -15.28 2.12
CA VAL A 444 5.63 -15.77 2.11
C VAL A 444 5.21 -16.26 3.49
N GLY A 445 4.08 -15.84 4.05
CA GLY A 445 3.53 -16.52 5.23
C GLY A 445 2.41 -15.77 5.93
N PHE A 446 2.03 -16.26 7.11
CA PHE A 446 0.93 -15.70 7.90
C PHE A 446 1.36 -14.64 8.91
N LEU A 447 2.66 -14.56 9.24
CA LEU A 447 3.12 -13.52 10.16
C LEU A 447 3.15 -12.16 9.45
N PRO A 448 2.78 -11.08 10.13
CA PRO A 448 2.84 -9.75 9.53
C PRO A 448 4.29 -9.31 9.29
N LYS A 449 4.46 -8.41 8.34
CA LYS A 449 5.72 -7.73 8.07
C LYS A 449 6.11 -6.84 9.26
N ARG A 450 7.42 -6.66 9.44
CA ARG A 450 7.98 -5.76 10.46
C ARG A 450 7.99 -4.33 9.92
N ARG A 451 6.87 -3.62 10.07
CA ARG A 451 6.74 -2.21 9.71
C ARG A 451 6.41 -1.40 10.96
N GLU A 452 6.83 -0.15 10.97
CA GLU A 452 6.51 0.78 12.06
C GLU A 452 5.00 1.05 12.10
N ILE A 453 4.44 1.21 13.30
CA ILE A 453 3.05 1.61 13.49
C ILE A 453 3.00 2.82 14.43
N ASP A 454 2.51 3.94 13.94
CA ASP A 454 2.42 5.18 14.69
C ASP A 454 0.97 5.63 14.81
N THR A 455 0.42 5.49 16.01
CA THR A 455 -0.96 5.83 16.31
C THR A 455 -1.07 7.19 16.98
N TYR A 456 -1.88 8.08 16.41
CA TYR A 456 -2.17 9.42 16.93
C TYR A 456 -3.60 9.47 17.47
N VAL A 457 -3.75 9.93 18.71
CA VAL A 457 -5.05 10.16 19.36
C VAL A 457 -5.41 11.63 19.23
N GLY A 458 -6.44 11.95 18.46
CA GLY A 458 -6.88 13.33 18.20
C GLY A 458 -7.73 13.96 19.31
N SER A 459 -8.20 15.19 19.05
CA SER A 459 -9.00 15.97 19.99
C SER A 459 -10.42 15.41 20.18
N PRO A 460 -10.99 15.48 21.38
CA PRO A 460 -12.33 14.97 21.63
C PRO A 460 -13.40 15.92 21.07
N ILE A 461 -14.34 15.37 20.30
CA ILE A 461 -15.55 16.05 19.87
C ILE A 461 -16.58 15.86 20.98
N LEU A 462 -17.11 16.97 21.49
CA LEU A 462 -18.09 16.96 22.58
C LEU A 462 -19.51 16.90 22.02
N LEU A 463 -20.32 16.03 22.62
CA LEU A 463 -21.70 15.83 22.23
C LEU A 463 -22.58 15.85 23.49
N PRO A 464 -23.80 16.40 23.43
CA PRO A 464 -24.74 16.32 24.52
C PRO A 464 -25.20 14.87 24.72
N LYS A 465 -25.57 14.54 25.97
CA LYS A 465 -26.37 13.34 26.24
C LYS A 465 -27.82 13.65 25.90
N LEU A 466 -28.40 12.86 25.00
CA LEU A 466 -29.79 13.02 24.54
C LEU A 466 -30.59 11.75 24.77
N ASP A 467 -31.89 11.91 25.02
CA ASP A 467 -32.80 10.78 25.08
C ASP A 467 -33.00 10.17 23.69
N LYS A 468 -33.33 8.87 23.65
CA LYS A 468 -33.45 8.13 22.37
C LYS A 468 -34.42 8.77 21.38
N ASN A 469 -35.45 9.44 21.88
CA ASN A 469 -36.49 10.07 21.07
C ASN A 469 -36.06 11.43 20.50
N GLU A 470 -35.05 12.07 21.11
CA GLU A 470 -34.52 13.37 20.69
C GLU A 470 -33.41 13.24 19.64
N ILE A 471 -32.83 12.04 19.51
CA ILE A 471 -31.75 11.77 18.57
C ILE A 471 -32.32 11.62 17.16
N THR A 472 -32.27 12.71 16.39
CA THR A 472 -32.68 12.73 14.99
C THR A 472 -31.51 12.39 14.04
N PRO A 473 -31.79 11.94 12.80
CA PRO A 473 -30.77 11.71 11.79
C PRO A 473 -29.89 12.94 11.51
N GLU A 474 -30.46 14.15 11.56
CA GLU A 474 -29.75 15.40 11.29
C GLU A 474 -28.67 15.68 12.34
N ILE A 475 -28.98 15.41 13.61
CA ILE A 475 -28.00 15.53 14.72
C ILE A 475 -26.88 14.51 14.54
N ILE A 476 -27.23 13.27 14.21
CA ILE A 476 -26.25 12.21 13.95
C ILE A 476 -25.33 12.63 12.79
N ASP A 477 -25.90 13.14 11.70
CA ASP A 477 -25.16 13.52 10.50
C ASP A 477 -24.23 14.70 10.76
N LYS A 478 -24.68 15.70 11.52
CA LYS A 478 -23.84 16.83 11.96
C LYS A 478 -22.57 16.34 12.66
N TYR A 479 -22.70 15.52 13.69
CA TYR A 479 -21.55 15.05 14.47
C TYR A 479 -20.72 14.00 13.72
N HIS A 480 -21.33 13.20 12.85
CA HIS A 480 -20.61 12.27 11.98
C HIS A 480 -19.73 13.01 10.97
N GLN A 481 -20.25 14.06 10.34
CA GLN A 481 -19.47 14.94 9.45
C GLN A 481 -18.33 15.63 10.19
N GLN A 482 -18.60 16.15 11.40
CA GLN A 482 -17.55 16.71 12.25
C GLN A 482 -16.47 15.67 12.56
N TYR A 483 -16.85 14.44 12.91
CA TYR A 483 -15.90 13.36 13.17
C TYR A 483 -15.03 13.03 11.96
N MET A 484 -15.62 12.96 10.77
CA MET A 484 -14.87 12.70 9.54
C MET A 484 -13.87 13.83 9.24
N LYS A 485 -14.29 15.09 9.41
CA LYS A 485 -13.43 16.26 9.22
C LYS A 485 -12.23 16.26 10.18
N GLU A 486 -12.46 16.05 11.47
CA GLU A 486 -11.40 16.02 12.49
C GLU A 486 -10.43 14.84 12.27
N LEU A 487 -10.94 13.70 11.76
CA LEU A 487 -10.10 12.56 11.39
C LEU A 487 -9.23 12.85 10.16
N GLU A 488 -9.77 13.55 9.17
CA GLU A 488 -9.03 13.99 7.97
C GLU A 488 -7.94 15.01 8.34
N GLU A 489 -8.27 16.00 9.18
CA GLU A 489 -7.30 16.97 9.71
C GLU A 489 -6.18 16.28 10.51
N LEU A 490 -6.53 15.28 11.34
CA LEU A 490 -5.54 14.47 12.06
C LEU A 490 -4.61 13.72 11.12
N PHE A 491 -5.15 13.13 10.04
CA PHE A 491 -4.37 12.46 9.01
C PHE A 491 -3.42 13.45 8.30
N ASP A 492 -3.94 14.57 7.81
CA ASP A 492 -3.17 15.56 7.06
C ASP A 492 -2.06 16.20 7.90
N THR A 493 -2.31 16.40 9.19
CA THR A 493 -1.31 16.94 10.13
C THR A 493 -0.07 16.05 10.26
N TYR A 494 -0.26 14.72 10.22
CA TYR A 494 0.79 13.78 10.55
C TYR A 494 1.31 12.95 9.36
N LYS A 495 0.64 12.94 8.21
CA LYS A 495 1.07 12.15 7.03
C LYS A 495 2.48 12.50 6.55
N GLY A 496 2.89 13.77 6.63
CA GLY A 496 4.25 14.20 6.25
C GLY A 496 5.35 13.53 7.09
N LYS A 497 5.10 13.26 8.38
CA LYS A 497 6.08 12.59 9.26
C LYS A 497 6.36 11.14 8.87
N HIS A 498 5.51 10.55 8.03
CA HIS A 498 5.62 9.17 7.56
C HIS A 498 6.03 9.07 6.09
N GLY A 499 6.50 10.17 5.49
CA GLY A 499 6.83 10.21 4.06
C GLY A 499 5.60 10.05 3.16
N LYS A 500 4.41 10.43 3.66
CA LYS A 500 3.11 10.29 2.98
C LYS A 500 2.52 11.64 2.58
N GLU A 501 3.35 12.57 2.09
CA GLU A 501 2.94 13.94 1.75
C GLU A 501 1.81 13.98 0.70
N ASN A 502 1.91 13.12 -0.32
CA ASN A 502 0.92 13.01 -1.39
C ASN A 502 -0.24 12.06 -1.06
N ALA A 503 -0.24 11.46 0.13
CA ALA A 503 -1.26 10.50 0.49
C ALA A 503 -2.62 11.17 0.71
N LYS A 504 -3.68 10.44 0.34
CA LYS A 504 -5.07 10.89 0.36
C LYS A 504 -5.92 9.95 1.20
N LEU A 505 -6.78 10.54 2.05
CA LEU A 505 -7.79 9.83 2.79
C LEU A 505 -9.10 9.80 2.00
N ARG A 506 -9.70 8.62 1.85
CA ARG A 506 -10.93 8.41 1.08
C ARG A 506 -11.98 7.72 1.94
N PHE A 507 -13.06 8.44 2.26
CA PHE A 507 -14.20 7.85 2.97
C PHE A 507 -15.14 7.14 2.00
N VAL A 508 -15.27 5.83 2.19
CA VAL A 508 -16.01 4.94 1.29
C VAL A 508 -17.26 4.36 1.93
N ASN A 509 -18.21 3.99 1.08
CA ASN A 509 -19.48 3.39 1.47
C ASN A 509 -19.30 1.93 1.91
N ASP A 510 -20.13 1.51 2.87
CA ASP A 510 -20.18 0.12 3.36
C ASP A 510 -20.94 -0.84 2.42
N LYS A 511 -21.67 -0.29 1.44
CA LYS A 511 -22.55 -1.03 0.52
C LYS A 511 -22.00 -1.16 -0.90
N GLU A 512 -20.88 -0.50 -1.20
CA GLU A 512 -20.09 -0.64 -2.43
C GLU A 512 -18.91 -1.57 -2.17
#